data_AF-J9FJG8-F1
#
_entry.id   AF-J9FJG8-F1
#
_cell.length_a   1.000
_cell.length_b   1.000
_cell.length_c   1.000
_cell.angle_alpha   90.00
_cell.angle_beta   90.00
_cell.angle_gamma   90.00
#
_symmetry.space_group_name_H-M   'P 1'
#
loop_
_entity.id
_entity.type
_entity.pdbx_description
1 polymer ?
#
loop_
_entity_poly.entity_id
_entity_poly.type
_entity_poly.pdbx_seq_one_letter_code
_entity_poly.pdbx_strand_id
1 'polypeptide(L)'
;GLNQIYLYMEDVYEIPEDPYFGAYRGRYRYEELKKLDEYGKNVGVELIPCIQTLAHLRTYLKWPQARKLRDTSDILLVGSKETEKFVRAMIQNA
;
A
#
# COMPACT_ATOMS: atom_id res chain seq x y z
N GLY A 1 -23.40 -7.98 -14.66
CA GLY A 1 -23.26 -7.30 -13.35
C GLY A 1 -21.86 -6.70 -13.25
N LEU A 2 -21.53 -6.07 -12.11
CA LEU A 2 -20.16 -5.62 -11.83
C LEU A 2 -19.23 -6.84 -11.73
N ASN A 3 -18.10 -6.82 -12.41
CA ASN A 3 -17.13 -7.92 -12.49
C ASN A 3 -15.74 -7.52 -11.96
N GLN A 4 -15.58 -6.29 -11.47
CA GLN A 4 -14.33 -5.76 -10.94
C GLN A 4 -14.60 -4.93 -9.69
N ILE A 5 -13.74 -5.06 -8.69
CA ILE A 5 -13.69 -4.21 -7.50
C ILE A 5 -12.29 -3.60 -7.42
N TYR A 6 -12.25 -2.28 -7.34
CA TYR A 6 -11.00 -1.53 -7.17
C TYR A 6 -10.83 -1.23 -5.68
N LEU A 7 -9.78 -1.81 -5.07
CA LEU A 7 -9.50 -1.64 -3.66
C LEU A 7 -8.43 -0.55 -3.47
N TYR A 8 -8.89 0.65 -3.11
CA TYR A 8 -8.00 1.79 -2.88
C TYR A 8 -7.27 1.67 -1.54
N MET A 9 -5.94 1.63 -1.59
CA MET A 9 -5.07 1.40 -0.43
C MET A 9 -3.86 2.33 -0.46
N GLU A 10 -3.86 3.37 0.38
CA GLU A 10 -2.69 4.25 0.55
C GLU A 10 -1.60 3.54 1.35
N ASP A 11 -1.85 3.34 2.65
CA ASP A 11 -0.96 2.67 3.59
C ASP A 11 -1.65 1.51 4.33
N VAL A 12 -2.78 1.00 3.82
CA VAL A 12 -3.64 0.02 4.52
C VAL A 12 -3.40 -1.43 4.08
N TYR A 13 -2.15 -1.80 3.82
CA TYR A 13 -1.68 -3.16 3.62
C TYR A 13 -0.31 -3.34 4.27
N GLU A 14 0.13 -4.58 4.47
CA GLU A 14 1.40 -4.85 5.15
C GLU A 14 2.60 -4.72 4.21
N ILE A 15 3.66 -4.05 4.69
CA ILE A 15 5.03 -4.23 4.19
C ILE A 15 5.82 -4.81 5.37
N PRO A 16 6.15 -6.11 5.38
CA PRO A 16 6.70 -6.79 6.56
C PRO A 16 7.94 -6.13 7.14
N GLU A 17 8.78 -5.54 6.29
CA GLU A 17 10.02 -4.85 6.67
C GLU A 17 9.79 -3.45 7.27
N ASP A 18 8.59 -2.88 7.13
CA ASP A 18 8.23 -1.55 7.64
C ASP A 18 7.00 -1.61 8.57
N PRO A 19 7.21 -1.77 9.89
CA PRO A 19 6.11 -1.89 10.84
C PRO A 19 5.29 -0.60 11.00
N TYR A 20 5.79 0.56 10.54
CA TYR A 20 5.08 1.84 10.61
C TYR A 20 4.10 2.04 9.45
N PHE A 21 4.33 1.37 8.32
CA PHE A 21 3.42 1.38 7.18
C PHE A 21 2.08 0.76 7.58
N GLY A 22 1.00 1.56 7.59
CA GLY A 22 -0.32 1.13 8.05
C GLY A 22 -0.50 0.89 9.55
N ALA A 23 0.45 1.33 10.38
CA ALA A 23 0.35 1.18 11.82
C ALA A 23 -0.89 1.91 12.36
N TYR A 24 -1.70 1.19 13.14
CA TYR A 24 -2.98 1.67 13.71
C TYR A 24 -4.02 2.13 12.67
N ARG A 25 -3.93 1.63 11.43
CA ARG A 25 -4.85 1.96 10.34
C ARG A 25 -5.79 0.81 9.95
N GLY A 26 -5.62 -0.36 10.54
CA GLY A 26 -6.33 -1.58 10.11
C GLY A 26 -5.81 -2.09 8.77
N ARG A 27 -4.49 -2.05 8.57
CA ARG A 27 -3.86 -2.57 7.36
C ARG A 27 -4.19 -4.04 7.16
N TYR A 28 -4.48 -4.42 5.91
CA TYR A 28 -4.71 -5.80 5.55
C TYR A 28 -3.44 -6.63 5.66
N ARG A 29 -3.56 -7.81 6.26
CA ARG A 29 -2.57 -8.88 6.13
C ARG A 29 -2.67 -9.48 4.74
N TYR A 30 -1.56 -10.05 4.25
CA TYR A 30 -1.55 -10.79 2.99
C TYR A 30 -2.66 -11.85 2.91
N GLU A 31 -2.87 -12.62 3.99
CA GLU A 31 -3.90 -13.65 4.03
C GLU A 31 -5.34 -13.12 4.00
N GLU A 32 -5.56 -11.86 4.38
CA GLU A 32 -6.87 -11.22 4.27
C GLU A 32 -7.13 -10.81 2.82
N LEU A 33 -6.16 -10.17 2.16
CA LEU A 33 -6.24 -9.83 0.73
C LEU A 33 -6.43 -11.07 -0.13
N LYS A 34 -5.66 -12.14 0.14
CA LYS A 34 -5.78 -13.41 -0.57
C LYS A 34 -7.18 -14.02 -0.43
N LYS A 35 -7.76 -14.01 0.77
CA LYS A 35 -9.14 -14.49 0.99
C LYS A 35 -10.17 -13.66 0.23
N LEU A 36 -9.98 -12.34 0.15
CA LEU A 36 -10.85 -11.45 -0.63
C LEU A 36 -10.76 -11.76 -2.13
N ASP A 37 -9.55 -11.94 -2.65
CA ASP A 37 -9.32 -12.33 -4.05
C ASP A 37 -9.95 -13.69 -4.38
N GLU A 38 -9.71 -14.70 -3.55
CA GLU A 38 -10.31 -16.04 -3.69
C GLU A 38 -11.84 -15.98 -3.67
N TYR A 39 -12.41 -15.17 -2.78
CA TYR A 39 -13.86 -14.97 -2.71
C TYR A 39 -14.41 -14.30 -3.97
N GLY A 40 -13.77 -13.22 -4.44
CA GLY A 40 -14.15 -12.53 -5.67
C GLY A 40 -14.12 -13.47 -6.87
N LYS A 41 -13.05 -14.24 -7.02
CA LYS A 41 -12.89 -15.23 -8.09
C LYS A 41 -14.03 -16.25 -8.11
N ASN A 42 -14.47 -16.72 -6.94
CA ASN A 42 -15.58 -17.69 -6.84
C ASN A 42 -16.93 -17.14 -7.35
N VAL A 43 -17.10 -15.81 -7.37
CA VAL A 43 -18.31 -15.14 -7.85
C VAL A 43 -18.11 -14.42 -9.20
N GLY A 44 -16.97 -14.62 -9.86
CA GLY A 44 -16.65 -14.00 -11.15
C GLY A 44 -16.31 -12.51 -11.07
N VAL A 45 -15.78 -12.06 -9.92
CA VAL A 45 -15.33 -10.67 -9.67
C VAL A 45 -13.81 -10.65 -9.47
N GLU A 46 -13.12 -9.81 -10.23
CA GLU A 46 -11.69 -9.55 -10.07
C GLU A 46 -11.44 -8.43 -9.05
N LEU A 47 -10.49 -8.63 -8.14
CA LEU A 47 -10.06 -7.62 -7.19
C LEU A 47 -8.78 -6.93 -7.72
N ILE A 48 -8.83 -5.60 -7.84
CA ILE A 48 -7.72 -4.80 -8.38
C ILE A 48 -7.18 -3.88 -7.28
N PRO A 49 -5.95 -4.10 -6.77
CA PRO A 49 -5.34 -3.20 -5.81
C PRO A 49 -5.00 -1.86 -6.46
N CYS A 50 -5.38 -0.76 -5.81
CA CYS A 50 -5.09 0.59 -6.24
C CYS A 50 -4.25 1.28 -5.17
N ILE A 51 -2.94 1.31 -5.39
CA ILE A 51 -1.97 1.83 -4.42
C ILE A 51 -1.41 3.20 -4.81
N GLN A 52 -0.69 3.82 -3.86
CA GLN A 52 -0.01 5.09 -4.04
C GLN A 52 1.51 4.92 -4.05
N THR A 53 2.17 5.28 -5.16
CA THR A 53 3.63 5.14 -5.33
C THR A 53 4.37 6.49 -5.39
N LEU A 54 3.67 7.60 -5.12
CA LEU A 54 4.26 8.94 -5.12
C LEU A 54 3.66 9.85 -4.04
N ALA A 55 2.37 10.18 -4.12
CA ALA A 55 1.70 11.12 -3.24
C ALA A 55 0.65 10.44 -2.35
N HIS A 56 -0.18 11.20 -1.63
CA HIS A 56 -1.26 10.68 -0.78
C HIS A 56 -0.79 9.73 0.33
N LEU A 57 0.43 9.91 0.82
CA LEU A 57 1.02 9.07 1.87
C LEU A 57 1.17 9.81 3.20
N ARG A 58 0.36 10.84 3.45
CA ARG A 58 0.44 11.67 4.68
C ARG A 58 0.39 10.84 5.97
N THR A 59 -0.43 9.79 5.98
CA THR A 59 -0.61 8.89 7.13
C THR A 59 0.65 8.12 7.50
N TYR A 60 1.45 7.74 6.50
CA TYR A 60 2.74 7.08 6.67
C TYR A 60 3.89 8.09 6.85
N LEU A 61 3.98 9.13 6.01
CA LEU A 61 5.09 10.09 5.98
C LEU A 61 5.15 11.04 7.19
N LYS A 62 4.15 10.99 8.08
CA LYS A 62 4.21 11.67 9.38
C LYS A 62 5.20 11.01 10.36
N TRP A 63 5.51 9.72 10.18
CA TRP A 63 6.39 8.99 11.09
C TRP A 63 7.85 9.40 10.91
N PRO A 64 8.63 9.57 12.00
CA PRO A 64 10.04 9.93 11.91
C PRO A 64 10.90 8.97 11.07
N GLN A 65 10.54 7.69 11.05
CA GLN A 65 11.22 6.62 10.31
C GLN A 65 11.15 6.85 8.79
N ALA A 66 10.05 7.42 8.30
CA ALA A 66 9.83 7.72 6.89
C ALA A 66 10.50 9.03 6.43
N ARG A 67 11.20 9.75 7.32
CA ARG A 67 11.76 11.09 7.00
C ARG A 67 12.71 11.08 5.81
N LYS A 68 13.47 10.00 5.59
CA LYS A 68 14.38 9.85 4.44
C LYS A 68 13.65 9.66 3.10
N LEU A 69 12.39 9.26 3.16
CA LEU A 69 11.55 9.01 1.99
C LEU A 69 10.70 10.22 1.62
N ARG A 70 10.77 11.32 2.37
CA ARG A 70 9.78 12.41 2.32
C ARG A 70 10.30 13.65 1.61
N ASP A 71 9.57 14.10 0.59
CA ASP A 71 9.76 15.40 -0.06
C ASP A 71 8.92 16.47 0.67
N THR A 72 7.59 16.31 0.60
CA THR A 72 6.60 17.17 1.29
C THR A 72 5.79 16.36 2.31
N SER A 73 4.75 16.94 2.94
CA SER A 73 3.96 16.25 3.97
C SER A 73 3.33 14.93 3.55
N ASP A 74 3.12 14.72 2.25
CA ASP A 74 2.39 13.59 1.68
C ASP A 74 3.00 13.04 0.38
N ILE A 75 4.16 13.56 -0.05
CA ILE A 75 4.85 13.17 -1.28
C ILE A 75 6.21 12.50 -0.98
N LEU A 76 6.50 11.41 -1.67
CA LEU A 76 7.77 10.70 -1.64
C LEU A 76 8.88 11.47 -2.37
N LEU A 77 10.10 11.40 -1.83
CA LEU A 77 11.29 11.99 -2.40
C LEU A 77 11.78 11.20 -3.61
N VAL A 78 11.47 11.69 -4.81
CA VAL A 78 11.89 11.09 -6.07
C VAL A 78 13.41 11.21 -6.25
N GLY A 79 14.02 10.19 -6.86
CA GLY A 79 15.45 10.18 -7.22
C GLY A 79 16.38 9.59 -6.18
N SER A 80 15.89 9.19 -5.00
CA SER A 80 16.67 8.45 -4.01
C SER A 80 16.54 6.93 -4.20
N LYS A 81 17.61 6.19 -3.89
CA LYS A 81 17.61 4.72 -3.92
C LYS A 81 16.67 4.13 -2.87
N GLU A 82 16.53 4.82 -1.74
CA GLU A 82 15.65 4.45 -0.64
C GLU A 82 14.18 4.51 -1.05
N THR A 83 13.75 5.58 -1.73
CA THR A 83 12.39 5.70 -2.26
C THR A 83 12.12 4.64 -3.32
N GLU A 84 13.07 4.39 -4.24
CA GLU A 84 12.89 3.33 -5.24
C GLU A 84 12.75 1.94 -4.58
N LYS A 85 13.59 1.62 -3.58
CA LYS A 85 13.48 0.38 -2.83
C LYS A 85 12.13 0.27 -2.11
N PHE A 86 11.65 1.36 -1.52
CA PHE A 86 10.37 1.41 -0.84
C PHE A 86 9.21 1.18 -1.80
N VAL A 87 9.17 1.86 -2.95
CA VAL A 87 8.14 1.66 -3.99
C VAL A 87 8.14 0.23 -4.52
N ARG A 88 9.31 -0.41 -4.65
CA ARG A 88 9.37 -1.84 -5.01
C ARG A 88 8.74 -2.73 -3.95
N ALA A 89 8.98 -2.45 -2.67
CA ALA A 89 8.34 -3.17 -1.57
C ALA A 89 6.82 -2.95 -1.56
N MET A 90 6.35 -1.74 -1.87
CA MET A 90 4.92 -1.44 -2.03
C MET A 90 4.28 -2.31 -3.12
N ILE A 91 4.90 -2.42 -4.29
CA ILE A 91 4.39 -3.22 -5.41
C ILE A 91 4.42 -4.73 -5.10
N GLN A 92 5.41 -5.19 -4.34
CA GLN A 92 5.54 -6.62 -3.99
C GLN A 92 4.52 -7.12 -2.97
N ASN A 93 3.96 -6.22 -2.15
CA ASN A 93 3.08 -6.59 -1.05
C ASN A 93 1.63 -6.07 -1.19
N ALA A 94 1.35 -5.32 -2.26
CA ALA A 94 0.02 -4.80 -2.57
C ALA A 94 -0.91 -5.84 -3.21
#